data_AF-A0A151SGR6-F1
#
_entry.id   AF-A0A151SGR6-F1
#
_cell.length_a   1.000
_cell.length_b   1.000
_cell.length_c   1.000
_cell.angle_alpha   90.00
_cell.angle_beta   90.00
_cell.angle_gamma   90.00
#
_symmetry.space_group_name_H-M   'P 1'
#
loop_
_entity.id
_entity.type
_entity.pdbx_description
1 polymer ?
#
loop_
_entity_poly.entity_id
_entity_poly.type
_entity_poly.pdbx_seq_one_letter_code
_entity_poly.pdbx_strand_id
1 'polypeptide(L)' 'WRDAMAQEIQALEENNTWTIETLPHDKKPVGCRWVYKIKYKANGEIDKYKA' A
#
# COMPACT_ATOMS: atom_id res chain seq x y z
N TRP A 1 -6.68 4.18 -7.92
CA TRP A 1 -6.30 3.92 -6.52
C TRP A 1 -6.64 2.51 -6.08
N ARG A 2 -7.83 1.97 -6.37
CA ARG A 2 -8.17 0.55 -6.10
C ARG A 2 -7.25 -0.42 -6.83
N ASP A 3 -7.06 -0.21 -8.13
CA ASP A 3 -6.19 -1.08 -8.95
C ASP A 3 -4.72 -1.00 -8.51
N ALA A 4 -4.26 0.19 -8.10
CA ALA A 4 -2.91 0.37 -7.58
C ALA A 4 -2.70 -0.39 -6.25
N MET A 5 -3.68 -0.37 -5.34
CA MET A 5 -3.62 -1.18 -4.11
C MET A 5 -3.67 -2.68 -4.40
N ALA A 6 -4.45 -3.11 -5.39
CA ALA A 6 -4.47 -4.52 -5.78
C ALA A 6 -3.10 -4.99 -6.31
N GLN A 7 -2.42 -4.15 -7.09
CA GLN A 7 -1.07 -4.44 -7.57
C GLN A 7 -0.03 -4.50 -6.43
N GLU A 8 -0.11 -3.61 -5.44
CA GLU A 8 0.77 -3.68 -4.26
C GLU A 8 0.53 -4.93 -3.42
N ILE A 9 -0.74 -5.31 -3.19
CA ILE A 9 -1.06 -6.54 -2.47
C ILE A 9 -0.53 -7.76 -3.23
N GLN A 10 -0.75 -7.82 -4.54
CA GLN A 10 -0.24 -8.90 -5.38
C GLN A 10 1.30 -8.99 -5.32
N ALA A 11 1.99 -7.85 -5.38
CA ALA A 11 3.46 -7.84 -5.25
C ALA A 11 3.93 -8.30 -3.86
N LEU A 12 3.18 -8.01 -2.79
CA LEU A 12 3.48 -8.50 -1.44
C LEU A 12 3.27 -10.02 -1.34
N GLU A 13 2.23 -10.56 -1.97
CA GLU A 13 1.97 -11.99 -2.08
C GLU A 13 3.07 -12.70 -2.88
N GLU A 14 3.48 -12.16 -4.03
CA GLU A 14 4.56 -12.70 -4.86
C GLU A 14 5.90 -12.74 -4.13
N ASN A 15 6.19 -11.71 -3.34
CA ASN A 15 7.42 -11.65 -2.56
C ASN A 15 7.45 -12.61 -1.36
N ASN A 16 6.34 -13.32 -1.05
CA ASN A 16 6.23 -14.32 0.02
C ASN A 16 6.76 -13.85 1.40
N THR A 17 6.84 -12.54 1.62
CA THR A 17 7.37 -11.94 2.85
C THR A 17 6.26 -11.49 3.80
N TRP A 18 5.00 -11.59 3.36
CA TRP A 18 3.81 -11.19 4.11
C TRP A 18 2.78 -12.31 4.11
N THR A 19 2.25 -12.61 5.28
CA THR A 19 1.11 -13.51 5.47
C THR A 19 0.02 -12.76 6.22
N ILE A 20 -1.23 -12.92 5.77
CA ILE A 20 -2.39 -12.39 6.49
C ILE A 20 -2.63 -13.32 7.69
N GLU A 21 -2.30 -12.84 8.89
CA GLU A 21 -2.56 -13.56 10.13
C GLU A 21 -3.77 -12.96 10.87
N THR A 22 -4.55 -13.81 11.54
CA THR A 22 -5.58 -13.36 12.46
C THR A 22 -4.92 -12.72 13.67
N LEU A 23 -5.42 -11.55 14.09
CA LEU A 23 -4.88 -10.83 15.25
C LEU A 23 -4.88 -11.77 16.47
N PRO A 24 -3.72 -12.13 17.05
CA PRO A 24 -3.68 -12.98 18.21
C PRO A 24 -4.32 -12.28 19.40
N HIS A 25 -4.97 -13.08 20.27
CA HIS A 25 -5.58 -12.58 21.50
C HIS A 25 -4.51 -11.84 22.32
N ASP A 26 -4.87 -10.69 22.87
CA ASP A 26 -3.99 -9.80 23.66
C ASP A 26 -3.01 -8.90 22.88
N LYS A 27 -3.00 -8.93 21.54
CA LYS A 27 -2.18 -8.00 20.75
C LYS A 27 -2.99 -6.83 20.21
N LYS A 28 -2.40 -5.63 20.27
CA LYS A 28 -2.95 -4.43 19.63
C LYS A 28 -2.45 -4.38 18.18
N PRO A 29 -3.34 -4.34 17.18
CA PRO A 29 -2.92 -4.15 15.80
C PRO A 29 -2.28 -2.76 15.68
N VAL A 30 -1.16 -2.68 14.98
CA VAL A 30 -0.65 -1.39 14.53
C VAL A 30 -1.53 -0.97 13.36
N GLY A 31 -2.22 0.16 13.50
CA GLY A 31 -3.01 0.71 12.41
C GLY A 31 -2.12 1.06 11.24
N CYS A 32 -2.21 0.31 10.14
CA CYS A 32 -1.55 0.66 8.89
C CYS A 32 -2.42 1.69 8.14
N ARG A 33 -1.88 2.88 7.91
CA ARG A 33 -2.53 3.91 7.08
C ARG A 33 -1.73 4.04 5.78
N TRP A 34 -2.35 3.64 4.68
CA TRP A 34 -1.82 3.87 3.35
C TRP A 34 -2.18 5.27 2.89
N VAL A 35 -1.17 6.07 2.49
CA VAL A 35 -1.38 7.43 1.99
C VAL A 35 -0.90 7.49 0.56
N TYR A 36 -1.85 7.46 -0.37
CA TYR A 36 -1.53 7.65 -1.78
C TYR A 36 -1.25 9.12 -2.08
N LYS A 37 -0.06 9.43 -2.60
CA LYS A 37 0.32 10.78 -2.99
C LYS A 37 0.68 10.82 -4.47
N ILE A 38 -0.02 11.68 -5.21
CA ILE A 38 0.33 11.98 -6.60
C ILE A 38 1.46 13.01 -6.57
N LYS A 39 2.61 12.68 -7.15
CA LYS A 39 3.63 13.69 -7.46
C LYS A 39 3.27 14.34 -8.78
N TYR A 40 3.13 15.67 -8.75
CA TYR A 40 2.94 16.49 -9.94
C TYR A 40 4.29 17.10 -10.36
N LYS A 41 4.49 17.25 -11.66
CA LYS A 41 5.58 18.01 -12.27
C LYS A 41 5.31 19.52 -12.09
N ALA A 42 6.33 20.34 -12.31
CA ALA A 42 6.20 21.80 -12.24
C ALA A 42 5.18 22.39 -13.24
N ASN A 43 4.86 21.65 -14.30
CA ASN A 43 3.84 22.01 -15.30
C ASN A 43 2.42 21.53 -14.92
N GLY A 44 2.22 20.91 -13.75
CA GLY A 44 0.93 20.40 -13.28
C GLY A 44 0.56 19.00 -13.79
N GLU A 45 1.36 18.39 -14.68
CA GLU A 45 1.14 17.01 -15.11
C GLU A 45 1.55 16.00 -14.03
N ILE A 46 0.97 14.81 -14.10
CA ILE A 46 1.29 13.74 -13.15
C ILE A 46 2.67 13.18 -13.47
N ASP A 47 3.61 13.36 -12.54
CA ASP A 47 4.97 12.84 -12.63
C ASP A 47 5.01 11.35 -12.28
N LYS A 48 4.43 11.03 -11.11
CA LYS A 48 4.45 9.67 -10.57
C LYS A 48 3.33 9.50 -9.55
N TYR A 49 2.65 8.38 -9.65
CA TYR A 49 1.79 7.86 -8.60
C TYR A 49 2.66 7.18 -7.54
N LYS A 50 2.71 7.73 -6.33
CA LYS A 50 3.51 7.20 -5.23
C LYS A 50 2.58 6.73 -4.11
N ALA A 51 2.65 5.45 -3.78
CA ALA A 51 2.15 4.92 -2.51
C ALA A 51 3.25 5.04 -1.45
#